data_AF-A0AAE0WZ53-F1
#
_entry.id   AF-A0AAE0WZ53-F1
#
_cell.length_a   1.000
_cell.length_b   1.000
_cell.length_c   1.000
_cell.angle_alpha   90.00
_cell.angle_beta   90.00
_cell.angle_gamma   90.00
#
_symmetry.space_group_name_H-M   'P 1'
#
loop_
_entity.id
_entity.type
_entity.pdbx_description
1 polymer ?
#
loop_
_entity_poly.entity_id
_entity_poly.type
_entity_poly.pdbx_seq_one_letter_code
_entity_poly.pdbx_strand_id
1 'polypeptide(L)'
;MNCTLSEVCPECGDSRLSIASSSLSFVTFGFGFLLSCIAFAAVTRNADNEIGDLTATVLQMAEHIDRIVSSLSQLEIQGDPVLKGMFSLMQSSLKGFREAHSKAQRYLESFKTPTSVCTRIRWWFYEKETAAAMARLQTYKQHFTAIQITFLMRKLETQSDNIELLQRDLRERPKDIL
;
A
#
# COMPACT_ATOMS: atom_id res chain seq x y z
N MET A 1 17.95 68.19 -58.20
CA MET A 1 18.18 66.80 -57.76
C MET A 1 19.08 66.88 -56.53
N ASN A 2 18.48 67.15 -55.38
CA ASN A 2 18.09 66.16 -54.36
C ASN A 2 19.29 65.56 -53.62
N CYS A 3 19.69 66.29 -52.57
CA CYS A 3 19.88 65.87 -51.18
C CYS A 3 20.42 64.48 -50.83
N THR A 4 21.41 64.56 -49.92
CA THR A 4 21.72 63.69 -48.78
C THR A 4 22.36 62.33 -49.07
N LEU A 5 23.68 62.39 -49.18
CA LEU A 5 24.59 61.29 -48.88
C LEU A 5 24.47 60.95 -47.38
N SER A 6 23.88 59.80 -47.12
CA SER A 6 24.05 58.91 -45.96
C SER A 6 24.24 59.58 -44.59
N GLU A 7 23.14 59.66 -43.84
CA GLU A 7 23.15 59.82 -42.38
C GLU A 7 24.05 58.75 -41.74
N VAL A 8 25.09 59.24 -41.08
CA VAL A 8 25.86 58.52 -40.07
C VAL A 8 24.94 58.42 -38.84
N CYS A 9 24.40 57.23 -38.58
CA CYS A 9 23.88 56.86 -37.25
C CYS A 9 24.84 55.83 -36.63
N PRO A 10 25.84 56.28 -35.86
CA PRO A 10 26.60 55.41 -34.98
C PRO A 10 25.89 55.37 -33.62
N GLU A 11 25.66 54.16 -33.14
CA GLU A 11 25.45 53.83 -31.74
C GLU A 11 24.10 54.12 -31.04
N CYS A 12 23.80 53.16 -30.16
CA CYS A 12 22.91 53.21 -29.01
C CYS A 12 21.40 53.08 -29.27
N GLY A 13 21.00 51.81 -29.37
CA GLY A 13 19.70 51.36 -28.91
C GLY A 13 19.79 49.93 -28.40
N ASP A 14 20.70 49.66 -27.46
CA ASP A 14 20.60 48.56 -26.50
C ASP A 14 19.18 48.59 -25.94
N SER A 15 18.28 47.91 -26.62
CA SER A 15 16.87 48.20 -26.48
C SER A 15 16.50 47.78 -25.08
N ARG A 16 16.07 48.74 -24.25
CA ARG A 16 15.40 48.44 -22.98
C ARG A 16 14.33 47.37 -23.17
N LEU A 17 13.75 47.26 -24.36
CA LEU A 17 12.83 46.20 -24.78
C LEU A 17 13.46 44.80 -24.95
N SER A 18 14.70 44.69 -25.44
CA SER A 18 15.45 43.43 -25.56
C SER A 18 16.04 42.98 -24.22
N ILE A 19 16.51 43.94 -23.41
CA ILE A 19 16.89 43.69 -22.01
C ILE A 19 15.64 43.35 -21.17
N ALA A 20 14.50 43.99 -21.43
CA ALA A 20 13.21 43.67 -20.79
C ALA A 20 12.69 42.29 -21.22
N SER A 21 12.82 41.88 -22.48
CA SER A 21 12.38 40.54 -22.92
C SER A 21 13.28 39.43 -22.39
N SER A 22 14.59 39.66 -22.32
CA SER A 22 15.55 38.74 -21.71
C SER A 22 15.33 38.60 -20.19
N SER A 23 15.14 39.73 -19.48
CA SER A 23 14.84 39.72 -18.04
C SER A 23 13.46 39.16 -17.73
N LEU A 24 12.44 39.45 -18.53
CA LEU A 24 11.10 38.85 -18.38
C LEU A 24 11.14 37.33 -18.59
N SER A 25 11.95 36.84 -19.54
CA SER A 25 12.15 35.40 -19.75
C SER A 25 12.84 34.74 -18.56
N PHE A 26 13.87 35.39 -18.00
CA PHE A 26 14.57 34.90 -16.80
C PHE A 26 13.67 34.91 -15.56
N VAL A 27 12.85 35.95 -15.40
CA VAL A 27 11.86 36.06 -14.31
C VAL A 27 10.78 35.00 -14.48
N THR A 28 10.27 34.78 -15.69
CA THR A 28 9.24 33.76 -15.97
C THR A 28 9.77 32.34 -15.72
N PHE A 29 11.01 32.06 -16.15
CA PHE A 29 11.68 30.80 -15.85
C PHE A 29 11.90 30.62 -14.35
N GLY A 30 12.36 31.66 -13.65
CA GLY A 30 12.53 31.65 -12.19
C GLY A 30 11.22 31.40 -11.46
N PHE A 31 10.12 32.03 -11.90
CA PHE A 31 8.78 31.77 -11.38
C PHE A 31 8.34 30.33 -11.64
N GLY A 32 8.55 29.80 -12.85
CA GLY A 32 8.25 28.42 -13.18
C GLY A 32 9.03 27.43 -12.33
N PHE A 33 10.31 27.69 -12.10
CA PHE A 33 11.17 26.89 -11.22
C PHE A 33 10.69 26.94 -9.76
N LEU A 34 10.38 28.13 -9.24
CA LEU A 34 9.85 28.29 -7.89
C LEU A 34 8.51 27.57 -7.71
N LEU A 35 7.59 27.69 -8.67
CA LEU A 35 6.32 26.97 -8.66
C LEU A 35 6.53 25.46 -8.67
N SER A 36 7.50 24.97 -9.46
CA SER A 36 7.89 23.56 -9.48
C SER A 36 8.43 23.10 -8.12
N CYS A 37 9.32 23.89 -7.49
CA CYS A 37 9.85 23.61 -6.15
C CYS A 37 8.75 23.62 -5.08
N ILE A 38 7.80 24.56 -5.14
CA ILE A 38 6.68 24.64 -4.20
C ILE A 38 5.75 23.44 -4.38
N ALA A 39 5.40 23.09 -5.61
CA ALA A 39 4.59 21.91 -5.90
C ALA A 39 5.27 20.62 -5.40
N PHE A 40 6.57 20.50 -5.63
CA PHE A 40 7.36 19.36 -5.15
C PHE A 40 7.42 19.31 -3.62
N ALA A 41 7.66 20.45 -2.96
CA ALA A 41 7.65 20.55 -1.50
C ALA A 41 6.27 20.23 -0.91
N ALA A 42 5.18 20.64 -1.58
CA ALA A 42 3.82 20.33 -1.16
C ALA A 42 3.52 18.83 -1.21
N VAL A 43 3.91 18.14 -2.29
CA VAL A 43 3.73 16.68 -2.43
C VAL A 43 4.59 15.92 -1.41
N THR A 44 5.84 16.32 -1.24
CA THR A 44 6.78 15.61 -0.34
C THR A 44 6.61 15.91 1.14
N ARG A 45 5.84 16.95 1.51
CA ARG A 45 5.61 17.34 2.90
C ARG A 45 4.89 16.26 3.72
N ASN A 46 4.08 15.42 3.06
CA ASN A 46 3.28 14.41 3.73
C ASN A 46 3.97 13.03 3.85
N ALA A 47 5.19 12.91 3.32
CA ALA A 47 5.94 11.65 3.32
C ALA A 47 6.06 11.02 4.70
N ASP A 48 6.27 11.83 5.75
CA ASP A 48 6.46 11.35 7.12
C ASP A 48 5.21 10.67 7.67
N ASN A 49 4.04 11.26 7.39
CA ASN A 49 2.75 10.72 7.78
C ASN A 49 2.45 9.44 7.00
N GLU A 50 2.70 9.45 5.68
CA GLU A 50 2.47 8.27 4.82
C GLU A 50 3.35 7.08 5.22
N ILE A 51 4.64 7.31 5.46
CA ILE A 51 5.56 6.26 5.94
C ILE A 51 5.08 5.72 7.29
N GLY A 52 4.63 6.60 8.19
CA GLY A 52 4.07 6.24 9.49
C GLY A 52 2.82 5.36 9.36
N ASP A 53 1.85 5.80 8.57
CA ASP A 53 0.58 5.09 8.33
C ASP A 53 0.81 3.73 7.66
N LEU A 54 1.73 3.66 6.69
CA LEU A 54 2.11 2.42 6.03
C LEU A 54 2.79 1.45 7.00
N THR A 55 3.68 1.95 7.87
CA THR A 55 4.33 1.13 8.89
C THR A 55 3.31 0.56 9.87
N ALA A 56 2.38 1.38 10.36
CA ALA A 56 1.30 0.93 11.22
C ALA A 56 0.42 -0.12 10.53
N THR A 57 0.10 0.09 9.25
CA THR A 57 -0.71 -0.83 8.45
C THR A 57 -0.02 -2.20 8.29
N VAL A 58 1.28 -2.22 7.96
CA VAL A 58 2.05 -3.47 7.82
C VAL A 58 2.07 -4.25 9.13
N LEU A 59 2.30 -3.57 10.26
CA LEU A 59 2.27 -4.19 11.59
C LEU A 59 0.89 -4.77 11.93
N GLN A 60 -0.17 -3.99 11.68
CA GLN A 60 -1.53 -4.45 11.92
C GLN A 60 -1.91 -5.68 11.05
N MET A 61 -1.42 -5.73 9.81
CA MET A 61 -1.62 -6.89 8.93
C MET A 61 -0.93 -8.15 9.47
N ALA A 62 0.30 -8.01 9.97
CA ALA A 62 1.04 -9.12 10.58
C ALA A 62 0.30 -9.68 11.80
N GLU A 63 -0.12 -8.81 12.71
CA GLU A 63 -0.89 -9.22 13.88
C GLU A 63 -2.20 -9.95 13.50
N HIS A 64 -2.90 -9.45 12.48
CA HIS A 64 -4.14 -10.06 12.03
C HIS A 64 -3.92 -11.47 11.47
N ILE A 65 -2.89 -11.65 10.62
CA ILE A 65 -2.57 -12.96 10.05
C ILE A 65 -2.06 -13.92 11.12
N ASP A 66 -1.25 -13.47 12.08
CA ASP A 66 -0.81 -14.31 13.19
C ASP A 66 -1.99 -14.79 14.05
N ARG A 67 -3.01 -13.95 14.29
CA ARG A 67 -4.25 -14.38 14.97
C ARG A 67 -5.00 -15.45 14.19
N ILE A 68 -5.12 -15.30 12.87
CA ILE A 68 -5.77 -16.31 12.00
C ILE A 68 -5.01 -17.63 12.06
N VAL A 69 -3.68 -17.58 11.89
CA VAL A 69 -2.82 -18.78 11.92
C VAL A 69 -2.87 -19.46 13.28
N SER A 70 -2.82 -18.70 14.37
CA SER A 70 -2.93 -19.25 15.73
C SER A 70 -4.29 -19.89 15.99
N SER A 71 -5.36 -19.33 15.44
CA SER A 71 -6.71 -19.90 15.61
C SER A 71 -6.85 -21.21 14.83
N LEU A 72 -6.32 -21.24 13.60
CA LEU A 72 -6.35 -22.43 12.76
C LEU A 72 -5.43 -23.53 13.30
N SER A 73 -4.24 -23.22 13.81
CA SER A 73 -3.36 -24.24 14.40
C SER A 73 -3.97 -24.90 15.65
N GLN A 74 -4.69 -24.15 16.48
CA GLN A 74 -5.44 -24.72 17.60
C GLN A 74 -6.50 -25.72 17.16
N LEU A 75 -7.17 -25.44 16.03
CA LEU A 75 -8.19 -26.32 15.47
C LEU A 75 -7.57 -27.56 14.80
N GLU A 76 -6.35 -27.46 14.28
CA GLU A 76 -5.61 -28.61 13.74
C GLU A 76 -5.27 -29.61 14.86
N ILE A 77 -4.84 -29.10 16.03
CA ILE A 77 -4.57 -29.91 17.22
C ILE A 77 -5.83 -30.65 17.67
N GLN A 78 -7.00 -30.03 17.50
CA GLN A 78 -8.29 -30.65 17.81
C GLN A 78 -8.73 -31.70 16.77
N GLY A 79 -7.97 -31.89 15.69
CA GLY A 79 -8.19 -32.96 14.72
C GLY A 79 -9.34 -32.71 13.76
N ASP A 80 -9.71 -31.45 13.49
CA ASP A 80 -10.82 -31.12 12.59
C ASP A 80 -10.52 -31.62 11.16
N PRO A 81 -11.31 -32.57 10.61
CA PRO A 81 -11.05 -33.17 9.30
C PRO A 81 -11.17 -32.18 8.14
N VAL A 82 -11.91 -31.07 8.34
CA VAL A 82 -12.03 -29.99 7.35
C VAL A 82 -10.71 -29.24 7.19
N LEU A 83 -9.95 -29.12 8.28
CA LEU A 83 -8.73 -28.31 8.32
C LEU A 83 -7.56 -28.94 7.55
N LYS A 84 -7.50 -30.28 7.51
CA LYS A 84 -6.37 -31.04 6.98
C LYS A 84 -6.05 -30.70 5.52
N GLY A 85 -7.06 -30.36 4.72
CA GLY A 85 -6.90 -29.94 3.32
C GLY A 85 -6.56 -28.45 3.14
N MET A 86 -6.99 -27.59 4.06
CA MET A 86 -6.77 -26.14 3.99
C MET A 86 -5.40 -25.73 4.55
N PHE A 87 -4.80 -26.56 5.40
CA PHE A 87 -3.55 -26.26 6.07
C PHE A 87 -2.35 -26.11 5.12
N SER A 88 -2.27 -26.93 4.08
CA SER A 88 -1.20 -26.85 3.07
C SER A 88 -1.25 -25.55 2.27
N LEU A 89 -2.47 -25.12 1.89
CA LEU A 89 -2.72 -23.83 1.24
C LEU A 89 -2.34 -22.67 2.17
N MET A 90 -2.75 -22.75 3.44
CA MET A 90 -2.44 -21.75 4.45
C MET A 90 -0.92 -21.61 4.65
N GLN A 91 -0.18 -22.71 4.77
CA GLN A 91 1.28 -22.68 4.93
C GLN A 91 1.99 -22.04 3.73
N SER A 92 1.55 -22.35 2.52
CA SER A 92 2.09 -21.75 1.29
C SER A 92 1.86 -20.24 1.26
N SER A 93 0.62 -19.81 1.54
CA SER A 93 0.27 -18.38 1.64
C SER A 93 1.01 -17.66 2.77
N LEU A 94 1.26 -18.34 3.89
CA LEU A 94 1.98 -17.78 5.04
C LEU A 94 3.45 -17.53 4.72
N LYS A 95 4.09 -18.45 3.99
CA LYS A 95 5.46 -18.27 3.52
C LYS A 95 5.56 -17.04 2.62
N GLY A 96 4.69 -16.94 1.61
CA GLY A 96 4.65 -15.79 0.70
C GLY A 96 4.37 -14.46 1.43
N PHE A 97 3.46 -14.48 2.41
CA PHE A 97 3.18 -13.32 3.25
C PHE A 97 4.41 -12.89 4.07
N ARG A 98 5.09 -13.82 4.76
CA ARG A 98 6.28 -13.48 5.57
C ARG A 98 7.42 -12.89 4.74
N GLU A 99 7.64 -13.43 3.55
CA GLU A 99 8.63 -12.89 2.61
C GLU A 99 8.26 -11.46 2.19
N ALA A 100 7.01 -11.23 1.78
CA ALA A 100 6.51 -9.91 1.40
C ALA A 100 6.55 -8.92 2.58
N HIS A 101 6.16 -9.36 3.78
CA HIS A 101 6.14 -8.55 5.00
C HIS A 101 7.56 -8.13 5.39
N SER A 102 8.50 -9.08 5.44
CA SER A 102 9.90 -8.79 5.77
C SER A 102 10.54 -7.82 4.77
N LYS A 103 10.13 -7.88 3.50
CA LYS A 103 10.58 -6.96 2.46
C LYS A 103 10.00 -5.57 2.71
N ALA A 104 8.68 -5.46 2.85
CA ALA A 104 8.01 -4.18 3.10
C ALA A 104 8.51 -3.49 4.37
N GLN A 105 8.66 -4.24 5.46
CA GLN A 105 9.17 -3.72 6.74
C GLN A 105 10.60 -3.19 6.59
N ARG A 106 11.52 -3.94 5.97
CA ARG A 106 12.90 -3.45 5.73
C ARG A 106 12.93 -2.17 4.90
N TYR A 107 12.06 -2.06 3.90
CA TYR A 107 11.95 -0.83 3.12
C TYR A 107 11.47 0.33 3.98
N LEU A 108 10.39 0.17 4.74
CA LEU A 108 9.84 1.23 5.60
C LEU A 108 10.81 1.66 6.71
N GLU A 109 11.52 0.70 7.31
CA GLU A 109 12.56 0.99 8.32
C GLU A 109 13.67 1.87 7.77
N SER A 110 14.02 1.74 6.48
CA SER A 110 15.03 2.58 5.85
C SER A 110 14.66 4.06 5.74
N PHE A 111 13.38 4.41 5.95
CA PHE A 111 12.85 5.77 5.92
C PHE A 111 12.47 6.32 7.30
N LYS A 112 12.71 5.57 8.39
CA LYS A 112 12.23 5.88 9.74
C LYS A 112 13.06 6.95 10.49
N THR A 113 14.22 7.34 9.96
CA THR A 113 15.05 8.43 10.50
C THR A 113 14.42 9.81 10.19
N PRO A 114 14.69 10.86 10.99
CA PRO A 114 14.13 12.19 10.73
C PRO A 114 14.38 12.60 9.29
N THR A 115 13.31 12.88 8.57
CA THR A 115 13.32 13.02 7.12
C THR A 115 13.98 14.32 6.71
N SER A 116 15.26 14.19 6.37
CA SER A 116 15.93 15.17 5.53
C SER A 116 15.14 15.35 4.23
N VAL A 117 15.31 16.50 3.56
CA VAL A 117 14.74 16.74 2.22
C VAL A 117 15.12 15.61 1.25
N CYS A 118 16.35 15.09 1.36
CA CYS A 118 16.82 13.94 0.58
C CYS A 118 16.01 12.66 0.86
N THR A 119 15.62 12.41 2.11
CA THR A 119 14.78 11.25 2.47
C THR A 119 13.39 11.36 1.84
N ARG A 120 12.81 12.57 1.80
CA ARG A 120 11.49 12.80 1.18
C ARG A 120 11.52 12.68 -0.35
N ILE A 121 12.59 13.19 -0.98
CA ILE A 121 12.82 12.98 -2.43
C ILE A 121 12.95 11.49 -2.74
N ARG A 122 13.72 10.77 -1.91
CA ARG A 122 13.89 9.33 -2.04
C ARG A 122 12.55 8.60 -1.85
N TRP A 123 11.77 8.96 -0.83
CA TRP A 123 10.43 8.41 -0.61
C TRP A 123 9.56 8.55 -1.85
N TRP A 124 9.46 9.75 -2.43
CA TRP A 124 8.67 10.00 -3.62
C TRP A 124 9.06 9.10 -4.81
N PHE A 125 10.36 8.84 -4.98
CA PHE A 125 10.82 7.91 -6.03
C PHE A 125 10.38 6.46 -5.77
N TYR A 126 10.40 6.02 -4.51
CA TYR A 126 10.07 4.66 -4.10
C TYR A 126 8.60 4.43 -3.76
N GLU A 127 7.79 5.49 -3.68
CA GLU A 127 6.39 5.47 -3.27
C GLU A 127 5.58 4.42 -4.07
N LYS A 128 5.78 4.39 -5.38
CA LYS A 128 5.11 3.43 -6.27
C LYS A 128 5.50 1.98 -6.01
N GLU A 129 6.77 1.72 -5.72
CA GLU A 129 7.25 0.38 -5.38
C GLU A 129 6.70 -0.07 -4.02
N THR A 130 6.65 0.84 -3.05
CA THR A 130 6.04 0.58 -1.75
C THR A 130 4.54 0.33 -1.87
N ALA A 131 3.82 1.10 -2.69
CA ALA A 131 2.40 0.86 -2.97
C ALA A 131 2.16 -0.51 -3.60
N ALA A 132 3.01 -0.93 -4.54
CA ALA A 132 2.94 -2.26 -5.14
C ALA A 132 3.22 -3.38 -4.12
N ALA A 133 4.17 -3.18 -3.20
CA ALA A 133 4.44 -4.12 -2.12
C ALA A 133 3.25 -4.23 -1.14
N MET A 134 2.64 -3.09 -0.79
CA MET A 134 1.44 -3.03 0.04
C MET A 134 0.23 -3.70 -0.62
N ALA A 135 0.04 -3.51 -1.93
CA ALA A 135 -1.00 -4.18 -2.68
C ALA A 135 -0.86 -5.70 -2.60
N ARG A 136 0.38 -6.24 -2.70
CA ARG A 136 0.63 -7.68 -2.52
C ARG A 136 0.28 -8.15 -1.11
N LEU A 137 0.66 -7.40 -0.07
CA LEU A 137 0.29 -7.72 1.31
C LEU A 137 -1.24 -7.73 1.50
N GLN A 138 -1.93 -6.78 0.89
CA GLN A 138 -3.39 -6.73 0.90
C GLN A 138 -4.01 -7.94 0.19
N THR A 139 -3.44 -8.38 -0.94
CA THR A 139 -3.86 -9.62 -1.62
C THR A 139 -3.68 -10.84 -0.71
N TYR A 140 -2.56 -10.96 -0.01
CA TYR A 140 -2.39 -12.04 0.98
C TYR A 140 -3.42 -11.98 2.10
N LYS A 141 -3.69 -10.79 2.66
CA LYS A 141 -4.73 -10.60 3.66
C LYS A 141 -6.10 -11.06 3.15
N GLN A 142 -6.45 -10.74 1.91
CA GLN A 142 -7.69 -11.19 1.29
C GLN A 142 -7.74 -12.72 1.15
N HIS A 143 -6.63 -13.36 0.75
CA HIS A 143 -6.54 -14.83 0.71
C HIS A 143 -6.76 -15.46 2.08
N PHE A 144 -6.12 -14.94 3.14
CA PHE A 144 -6.33 -15.43 4.51
C PHE A 144 -7.76 -15.23 5.00
N THR A 145 -8.36 -14.08 4.67
CA THR A 145 -9.77 -13.80 5.00
C THR A 145 -10.70 -14.78 4.29
N ALA A 146 -10.43 -15.08 3.01
CA ALA A 146 -11.19 -16.08 2.25
C ALA A 146 -11.05 -17.48 2.86
N ILE A 147 -9.83 -17.90 3.21
CA ILE A 147 -9.57 -19.17 3.92
C ILE A 147 -10.38 -19.23 5.22
N GLN A 148 -10.39 -18.17 6.01
CA GLN A 148 -11.15 -18.10 7.26
C GLN A 148 -12.66 -18.22 7.03
N ILE A 149 -13.22 -17.50 6.04
CA ILE A 149 -14.64 -17.57 5.70
C ILE A 149 -15.01 -18.97 5.21
N THR A 150 -14.24 -19.55 4.30
CA THR A 150 -14.48 -20.92 3.80
C THR A 150 -14.45 -21.93 4.94
N PHE A 151 -13.52 -21.78 5.88
CA PHE A 151 -13.48 -22.63 7.06
C PHE A 151 -14.76 -22.49 7.90
N LEU A 152 -15.16 -21.26 8.23
CA LEU A 152 -16.38 -20.99 9.00
C LEU A 152 -17.63 -21.54 8.33
N MET A 153 -17.78 -21.36 7.01
CA MET A 153 -18.91 -21.88 6.26
C MET A 153 -18.98 -23.41 6.34
N ARG A 154 -17.85 -24.10 6.15
CA ARG A 154 -17.82 -25.56 6.20
C ARG A 154 -18.06 -26.11 7.61
N LYS A 155 -17.63 -25.37 8.64
CA LYS A 155 -17.94 -25.66 10.04
C LYS A 155 -19.44 -25.52 10.33
N LEU A 156 -20.08 -24.49 9.79
CA LEU A 156 -21.53 -24.28 9.91
C LEU A 156 -22.32 -25.38 9.19
N GLU A 157 -21.92 -25.77 7.98
CA GLU A 157 -22.52 -26.91 7.26
C GLU A 157 -22.44 -28.20 8.09
N THR A 158 -21.24 -28.50 8.61
CA THR A 158 -21.04 -29.70 9.44
C THR A 158 -21.89 -29.66 10.71
N GLN A 159 -22.04 -28.47 11.33
CA GLN A 159 -22.92 -28.32 12.49
C GLN A 159 -24.40 -28.47 12.13
N SER A 160 -24.83 -27.98 10.96
CA SER A 160 -26.18 -28.17 10.46
C SER A 160 -26.50 -29.65 10.26
N ASP A 161 -25.61 -30.37 9.56
CA ASP A 161 -25.75 -31.82 9.32
C ASP A 161 -25.84 -32.59 10.64
N ASN A 162 -24.98 -32.26 11.61
CA ASN A 162 -25.01 -32.88 12.93
C ASN A 162 -26.31 -32.61 13.70
N ILE A 163 -26.88 -31.40 13.58
CA ILE A 163 -28.18 -31.07 14.19
C ILE A 163 -29.30 -31.86 13.53
N GLU A 164 -29.30 -31.99 12.20
CA GLU A 164 -30.30 -32.78 11.48
C GLU A 164 -30.24 -34.26 11.86
N LEU A 165 -29.02 -34.82 11.98
CA LEU A 165 -28.82 -36.19 12.46
C LEU A 165 -29.34 -36.37 13.89
N LEU A 166 -29.01 -35.46 14.81
CA LEU A 166 -29.52 -35.50 16.18
C LEU A 166 -31.05 -35.39 16.24
N GLN A 167 -31.67 -34.58 15.37
CA GLN A 167 -33.12 -34.47 15.29
C GLN A 167 -33.77 -35.75 14.76
N ARG A 168 -33.14 -36.41 13.78
CA ARG A 168 -33.59 -37.73 13.29
C ARG A 168 -33.49 -38.77 14.40
N ASP A 169 -32.36 -38.87 15.08
CA ASP A 169 -32.15 -39.80 16.19
C ASP A 169 -33.14 -39.56 17.34
N LEU A 170 -33.41 -38.30 17.70
CA LEU A 170 -34.42 -37.96 18.72
C LEU A 170 -35.84 -38.34 18.31
N ARG A 171 -36.16 -38.28 17.00
CA ARG A 171 -37.48 -38.65 16.47
C ARG A 171 -37.66 -40.16 16.40
N GLU A 172 -36.58 -40.90 16.15
CA GLU A 172 -36.56 -42.36 16.05
C GLU A 172 -36.39 -43.07 17.40
N ARG A 173 -36.11 -42.34 18.49
CA ARG A 173 -36.09 -42.93 19.84
C ARG A 173 -37.47 -43.51 20.20
N PRO A 174 -37.55 -44.82 20.50
CA PRO A 174 -38.79 -45.45 20.93
C PRO A 174 -39.29 -44.82 22.23
N LYS A 175 -40.60 -44.60 22.31
CA LYS A 175 -41.28 -43.99 23.47
C LYS A 175 -41.34 -44.90 24.71
N ASP A 176 -40.68 -46.05 24.68
CA ASP A 176 -40.89 -47.16 25.62
C ASP A 176 -40.02 -47.10 26.88
N ILE A 177 -39.55 -45.90 27.25
CA ILE A 177 -38.88 -45.65 28.54
C ILE A 177 -39.64 -44.53 29.25
N LEU A 178 -40.87 -44.85 29.69
CA LEU A 178 -41.55 -44.15 30.77
C LEU A 178 -42.51 -45.11 31.47
#